data_AF-A0A9Q3CIC2-F1
#
_entry.id   AF-A0A9Q3CIC2-F1
#
_cell.length_a   1.000
_cell.length_b   1.000
_cell.length_c   1.000
_cell.angle_alpha   90.00
_cell.angle_beta   90.00
_cell.angle_gamma   90.00
#
_symmetry.space_group_name_H-M   'P 1'
#
loop_
_entity.id
_entity.type
_entity.pdbx_description
1 polymer ?
#
loop_
_entity_poly.entity_id
_entity_poly.type
_entity_poly.pdbx_seq_one_letter_code
_entity_poly.pdbx_strand_id
1 'polypeptide(L)'
;MKPKPQGHFMDNPYHQEDIKPDSILANKERSPSQYQDGDNMSSSEKKALKQLPEASCWPKIFGTGGYDDMEHINYIDGLFIDLPSIPDYCITARLNTAFKGHASIFYTEIKEIYCRRNWPSWKSRIIQKYSNGTWIWKNTMSFENDKYSVDKDPYEWCLRQCKRLKSIDPQININMRNHKLLTQIPGELEHAVK
;
A
#
# COMPACT_ATOMS: atom_id res chain seq x y z
N MET A 1 51.76 7.25 -12.51
CA MET A 1 50.90 6.73 -11.41
C MET A 1 49.61 7.53 -11.41
N LYS A 2 48.47 6.91 -11.73
CA LYS A 2 47.16 7.59 -11.77
C LYS A 2 46.52 7.56 -10.36
N PRO A 3 45.93 8.66 -9.85
CA PRO A 3 45.18 8.62 -8.60
C PRO A 3 43.79 8.00 -8.83
N LYS A 4 43.33 7.19 -7.87
CA LYS A 4 41.98 6.60 -7.83
C LYS A 4 40.93 7.69 -7.52
N PRO A 5 39.72 7.66 -8.11
CA PRO A 5 38.64 8.54 -7.71
C PRO A 5 38.02 8.08 -6.38
N GLN A 6 37.91 9.01 -5.42
CA GLN A 6 37.07 8.87 -4.23
C GLN A 6 35.61 8.95 -4.65
N GLY A 7 34.91 7.83 -4.62
CA GLY A 7 33.45 7.80 -4.70
C GLY A 7 32.87 8.29 -3.38
N HIS A 8 32.22 9.45 -3.40
CA HIS A 8 31.34 9.92 -2.34
C HIS A 8 30.07 9.05 -2.41
N PHE A 9 29.92 8.09 -1.49
CA PHE A 9 28.66 7.39 -1.29
C PHE A 9 27.68 8.39 -0.67
N MET A 10 26.60 8.70 -1.39
CA MET A 10 25.44 9.37 -0.81
C MET A 10 24.77 8.40 0.18
N ASP A 11 24.66 8.82 1.43
CA ASP A 11 23.92 8.09 2.47
C ASP A 11 22.46 7.90 2.05
N ASN A 12 22.09 6.64 1.81
CA ASN A 12 20.72 6.25 1.51
C ASN A 12 19.92 6.21 2.84
N PRO A 13 18.87 7.04 3.02
CA PRO A 13 18.13 7.14 4.28
C PRO A 13 17.24 5.92 4.61
N TYR A 14 17.36 4.83 3.86
CA TYR A 14 16.62 3.58 4.06
C TYR A 14 17.51 2.35 4.30
N HIS A 15 18.75 2.53 4.75
CA HIS A 15 19.55 1.38 5.19
C HIS A 15 18.92 0.71 6.42
N GLN A 16 18.50 -0.52 6.20
CA GLN A 16 17.96 -1.46 7.19
C GLN A 16 18.96 -1.66 8.33
N GLU A 17 18.50 -1.49 9.57
CA GLU A 17 19.14 -2.17 10.68
C GLU A 17 18.90 -3.68 10.51
N ASP A 18 19.98 -4.42 10.34
CA ASP A 18 20.00 -5.87 10.27
C ASP A 18 19.43 -6.47 11.57
N ILE A 19 18.18 -6.94 11.51
CA ILE A 19 17.60 -7.77 12.56
C ILE A 19 18.30 -9.12 12.49
N LYS A 20 19.23 -9.37 13.42
CA LYS A 20 19.89 -10.67 13.61
C LYS A 20 18.85 -11.78 13.85
N PRO A 21 18.98 -12.96 13.23
CA PRO A 21 17.95 -14.02 13.28
C PRO A 21 17.93 -14.88 14.56
N ASP A 22 18.69 -14.58 15.61
CA ASP A 22 18.90 -15.50 16.74
C ASP A 22 18.26 -15.06 18.08
N SER A 23 16.98 -14.69 18.09
CA SER A 23 16.27 -14.47 19.38
C SER A 23 14.86 -15.06 19.47
N ILE A 24 14.40 -15.79 18.46
CA ILE A 24 13.06 -16.42 18.46
C ILE A 24 13.11 -17.84 19.04
N LEU A 25 13.78 -18.06 20.16
CA LEU A 25 13.60 -19.29 20.97
C LEU A 25 14.01 -19.01 22.42
N ALA A 26 13.20 -18.23 23.14
CA ALA A 26 13.24 -18.20 24.60
C ALA A 26 11.80 -18.33 25.12
N ASN A 27 11.41 -19.57 25.36
CA ASN A 27 10.21 -19.94 26.08
C ASN A 27 10.14 -19.17 27.40
N LYS A 28 9.13 -18.31 27.54
CA LYS A 28 8.63 -17.91 28.84
C LYS A 28 7.19 -18.40 28.92
N GLU A 29 7.04 -19.54 29.58
CA GLU A 29 5.77 -20.10 30.02
C GLU A 29 4.88 -18.97 30.57
N ARG A 30 3.78 -18.68 29.87
CA ARG A 30 2.71 -17.81 30.37
C ARG A 30 1.48 -18.67 30.62
N SER A 31 1.01 -18.60 31.86
CA SER A 31 -0.10 -19.33 32.43
C SER A 31 -1.38 -19.27 31.57
N PRO A 32 -2.16 -20.37 31.50
CA PRO A 32 -3.41 -20.42 30.76
C PRO A 32 -4.56 -19.82 31.58
N SER A 33 -4.82 -18.52 31.40
CA SER A 33 -6.04 -17.83 31.84
C SER A 33 -5.94 -16.42 31.23
N GLN A 34 -6.71 -16.01 30.23
CA GLN A 34 -8.16 -16.09 30.11
C GLN A 34 -8.54 -16.34 28.64
N TYR A 35 -9.01 -17.55 28.34
CA TYR A 35 -9.75 -17.81 27.13
C TYR A 35 -11.22 -17.51 27.42
N GLN A 36 -11.75 -16.43 26.85
CA GLN A 36 -13.17 -16.32 26.57
C GLN A 36 -13.36 -16.55 25.09
N ASP A 37 -13.58 -17.81 24.74
CA ASP A 37 -14.30 -18.19 23.52
C ASP A 37 -15.78 -17.89 23.71
N GLY A 38 -16.45 -17.44 22.64
CA GLY A 38 -17.91 -17.46 22.54
C GLY A 38 -18.56 -16.12 22.24
N ASP A 39 -18.85 -15.91 20.96
CA ASP A 39 -19.92 -15.07 20.40
C ASP A 39 -20.82 -14.35 21.42
N ASN A 40 -20.47 -13.11 21.76
CA ASN A 40 -21.50 -12.14 22.11
C ASN A 40 -21.11 -10.76 21.59
N MET A 41 -21.08 -10.66 20.26
CA MET A 41 -20.96 -9.39 19.58
C MET A 41 -22.10 -8.47 20.05
N SER A 42 -21.75 -7.36 20.70
CA SER A 42 -22.69 -6.42 21.29
C SER A 42 -23.62 -5.87 20.21
N SER A 43 -24.85 -5.52 20.60
CA SER A 43 -25.86 -4.94 19.71
C SER A 43 -25.35 -3.69 18.97
N SER A 44 -24.46 -2.91 19.60
CA SER A 44 -23.80 -1.77 18.97
C SER A 44 -22.84 -2.17 17.85
N GLU A 45 -22.13 -3.28 18.02
CA GLU A 45 -21.13 -3.79 17.06
C GLU A 45 -21.83 -4.43 15.85
N LYS A 46 -22.92 -5.17 16.09
CA LYS A 46 -23.78 -5.69 15.02
C LYS A 46 -24.40 -4.57 14.19
N LYS A 47 -24.73 -3.43 14.80
CA LYS A 47 -25.21 -2.23 14.09
C LYS A 47 -24.08 -1.56 13.30
N ALA A 48 -22.88 -1.44 13.86
CA ALA A 48 -21.71 -0.90 13.16
C ALA A 48 -21.37 -1.73 11.90
N LEU A 49 -21.43 -3.07 12.00
CA LEU A 49 -21.23 -3.94 10.83
C LEU A 49 -22.27 -3.74 9.73
N LYS A 50 -23.51 -3.35 10.05
CA LYS A 50 -24.55 -3.09 9.04
C LYS A 50 -24.34 -1.76 8.30
N GLN A 51 -23.59 -0.83 8.88
CA GLN A 51 -23.26 0.44 8.24
C GLN A 51 -22.08 0.30 7.25
N LEU A 52 -21.27 -0.75 7.39
CA LEU A 52 -20.18 -1.03 6.48
C LEU A 52 -20.71 -1.59 5.15
N PRO A 53 -20.17 -1.12 4.00
CA PRO A 53 -20.44 -1.71 2.70
C PRO A 53 -20.18 -3.22 2.69
N GLU A 54 -20.90 -3.94 1.83
CA GLU A 54 -20.69 -5.37 1.66
C GLU A 54 -19.22 -5.68 1.33
N ALA A 55 -18.68 -6.68 2.00
CA ALA A 55 -17.28 -7.09 1.85
C ALA A 55 -16.94 -7.58 0.42
N SER A 56 -17.96 -7.99 -0.34
CA SER A 56 -17.89 -8.32 -1.77
C SER A 56 -17.41 -7.12 -2.60
N CYS A 57 -17.88 -5.91 -2.28
CA CYS A 57 -17.61 -4.66 -3.01
C CYS A 57 -16.24 -4.03 -2.69
N TRP A 58 -15.51 -4.56 -1.71
CA TRP A 58 -14.23 -3.97 -1.32
C TRP A 58 -13.16 -4.28 -2.38
N PRO A 59 -12.28 -3.33 -2.73
CA PRO A 59 -11.16 -3.56 -3.65
C PRO A 59 -10.33 -4.76 -3.20
N LYS A 60 -9.89 -5.58 -4.16
CA LYS A 60 -9.19 -6.84 -3.86
C LYS A 60 -7.69 -6.67 -4.00
N ILE A 61 -6.93 -7.28 -3.09
CA ILE A 61 -5.46 -7.33 -3.16
C ILE A 61 -5.06 -8.71 -3.65
N PHE A 62 -4.36 -8.78 -4.79
CA PHE A 62 -3.87 -10.05 -5.35
C PHE A 62 -2.39 -10.34 -5.04
N GLY A 63 -1.63 -9.30 -4.69
CA GLY A 63 -0.22 -9.42 -4.33
C GLY A 63 0.72 -9.66 -5.52
N THR A 64 0.28 -9.34 -6.73
CA THR A 64 1.03 -9.48 -7.99
C THR A 64 1.79 -8.21 -8.41
N GLY A 65 1.82 -7.18 -7.55
CA GLY A 65 2.60 -5.95 -7.79
C GLY A 65 1.90 -4.88 -8.63
N GLY A 66 0.57 -4.94 -8.76
CA GLY A 66 -0.26 -3.86 -9.35
C GLY A 66 -0.44 -2.64 -8.44
N TYR A 67 -1.48 -1.84 -8.71
CA TYR A 67 -1.91 -0.70 -7.86
C TYR A 67 -2.96 -1.10 -6.81
N ASP A 68 -3.33 -2.37 -6.79
CA ASP A 68 -4.50 -2.89 -6.10
C ASP A 68 -4.38 -2.77 -4.57
N ASP A 69 -3.15 -2.80 -4.04
CA ASP A 69 -2.83 -2.57 -2.64
C ASP A 69 -3.09 -1.12 -2.21
N MET A 70 -2.65 -0.15 -3.02
CA MET A 70 -2.88 1.28 -2.75
C MET A 70 -4.34 1.67 -2.94
N GLU A 71 -5.02 1.10 -3.93
CA GLU A 71 -6.47 1.29 -4.12
C GLU A 71 -7.26 0.76 -2.91
N HIS A 72 -6.89 -0.43 -2.42
CA HIS A 72 -7.47 -0.99 -1.20
C HIS A 72 -7.20 -0.12 0.03
N ILE A 73 -5.95 0.33 0.23
CA ILE A 73 -5.60 1.21 1.37
C ILE A 73 -6.42 2.49 1.35
N ASN A 74 -6.50 3.17 0.20
CA ASN A 74 -7.26 4.41 0.06
C ASN A 74 -8.76 4.20 0.31
N TYR A 75 -9.31 3.06 -0.12
CA TYR A 75 -10.70 2.71 0.15
C TYR A 75 -10.97 2.55 1.64
N ILE A 76 -10.11 1.80 2.35
CA ILE A 76 -10.26 1.60 3.80
C ILE A 76 -10.05 2.91 4.57
N ASP A 77 -9.06 3.72 4.20
CA ASP A 77 -8.88 5.06 4.78
C ASP A 77 -10.15 5.93 4.60
N GLY A 78 -10.78 5.86 3.42
CA GLY A 78 -12.07 6.50 3.15
C GLY A 78 -13.18 6.03 4.08
N LEU A 79 -13.28 4.73 4.36
CA LEU A 79 -14.25 4.20 5.33
C LEU A 79 -14.06 4.78 6.74
N PHE A 80 -12.82 4.98 7.18
CA PHE A 80 -12.55 5.60 8.49
C PHE A 80 -12.91 7.09 8.53
N ILE A 81 -12.80 7.79 7.40
CA ILE A 81 -13.21 9.19 7.26
C ILE A 81 -14.75 9.29 7.27
N ASP A 82 -15.42 8.45 6.48
CA ASP A 82 -16.87 8.49 6.29
C ASP A 82 -17.64 7.92 7.50
N LEU A 83 -17.04 6.96 8.21
CA LEU A 83 -17.66 6.22 9.32
C LEU A 83 -16.82 6.31 10.61
N PRO A 84 -16.63 7.51 11.18
CA PRO A 84 -15.73 7.73 12.32
C PRO A 84 -16.20 7.05 13.62
N SER A 85 -17.47 6.64 13.69
CA SER A 85 -18.05 5.96 14.84
C SER A 85 -17.82 4.44 14.84
N ILE A 86 -17.30 3.88 13.74
CA ILE A 86 -17.10 2.44 13.62
C ILE A 86 -15.77 2.05 14.26
N PRO A 87 -15.77 1.10 15.21
CA PRO A 87 -14.54 0.58 15.77
C PRO A 87 -13.66 -0.08 14.72
N ASP A 88 -12.37 0.18 14.80
CA ASP A 88 -11.37 -0.33 13.87
C ASP A 88 -11.35 -1.86 13.71
N TYR A 89 -11.61 -2.60 14.80
CA TYR A 89 -11.71 -4.06 14.73
C TYR A 89 -12.86 -4.54 13.81
N CYS A 90 -13.94 -3.77 13.64
CA CYS A 90 -15.05 -4.12 12.75
C CYS A 90 -14.62 -4.08 11.28
N ILE A 91 -13.78 -3.11 10.91
CA ILE A 91 -13.25 -2.96 9.56
C ILE A 91 -12.15 -4.01 9.32
N THR A 92 -11.21 -4.13 10.26
CA THR A 92 -10.08 -5.07 10.13
C THR A 92 -10.54 -6.55 10.14
N ALA A 93 -11.65 -6.89 10.80
CA ALA A 93 -12.24 -8.22 10.76
C ALA A 93 -12.67 -8.66 9.36
N ARG A 94 -13.01 -7.72 8.47
CA ARG A 94 -13.43 -7.99 7.09
C ARG A 94 -12.28 -8.02 6.08
N LEU A 95 -11.06 -7.67 6.50
CA LEU A 95 -9.90 -7.62 5.61
C LEU A 95 -9.65 -8.95 4.91
N ASN A 96 -9.89 -10.08 5.59
CA ASN A 96 -9.71 -11.43 5.00
C ASN A 96 -10.46 -11.62 3.67
N THR A 97 -11.57 -10.92 3.46
CA THR A 97 -12.37 -11.02 2.24
C THR A 97 -11.75 -10.30 1.04
N ALA A 98 -10.84 -9.36 1.29
CA ALA A 98 -10.18 -8.53 0.28
C ALA A 98 -8.87 -9.15 -0.24
N PHE A 99 -8.16 -9.91 0.59
CA PHE A 99 -6.94 -10.62 0.16
C PHE A 99 -7.30 -11.84 -0.69
N LYS A 100 -6.71 -11.93 -1.90
CA LYS A 100 -6.91 -13.01 -2.88
C LYS A 100 -5.56 -13.50 -3.42
N GLY A 101 -5.54 -14.71 -3.96
CA GLY A 101 -4.33 -15.31 -4.53
C GLY A 101 -3.15 -15.33 -3.54
N HIS A 102 -1.97 -14.89 -3.99
CA HIS A 102 -0.75 -14.83 -3.18
C HIS A 102 -0.90 -13.94 -1.94
N ALA A 103 -1.77 -12.92 -2.00
CA ALA A 103 -2.01 -12.05 -0.86
C ALA A 103 -2.81 -12.73 0.26
N SER A 104 -3.60 -13.76 -0.05
CA SER A 104 -4.32 -14.55 0.97
C SER A 104 -3.35 -15.34 1.85
N ILE A 105 -2.24 -15.81 1.30
CA ILE A 105 -1.20 -16.53 2.05
C ILE A 105 -0.54 -15.57 3.04
N PHE A 106 -0.11 -14.40 2.55
CA PHE A 106 0.43 -13.33 3.39
C PHE A 106 -0.51 -12.90 4.52
N TYR A 107 -1.81 -12.74 4.22
CA TYR A 107 -2.79 -12.41 5.26
C TYR A 107 -2.85 -13.47 6.36
N THR A 108 -2.80 -14.75 6.00
CA THR A 108 -2.84 -15.86 6.96
C THR A 108 -1.59 -15.87 7.84
N GLU A 109 -0.40 -15.76 7.24
CA GLU A 109 0.88 -15.71 7.95
C GLU A 109 0.95 -14.54 8.95
N ILE A 110 0.51 -13.35 8.53
CA ILE A 110 0.53 -12.16 9.39
C ILE A 110 -0.57 -12.21 10.45
N LYS A 111 -1.75 -12.77 10.13
CA LYS A 111 -2.86 -12.84 11.08
C LYS A 111 -2.49 -13.65 12.32
N GLU A 112 -1.77 -14.77 12.16
CA GLU A 112 -1.35 -15.60 13.29
C GLU A 112 -0.37 -14.86 14.22
N ILE A 113 0.52 -14.05 13.66
CA ILE A 113 1.56 -13.34 14.41
C ILE A 113 1.03 -12.01 15.01
N TYR A 114 0.07 -11.36 14.34
CA TYR A 114 -0.34 -9.99 14.62
C TYR A 114 -1.85 -9.82 14.85
N CYS A 115 -2.52 -10.92 15.18
CA CYS A 115 -3.95 -10.95 15.47
C CYS A 115 -4.34 -9.81 16.42
N ARG A 116 -5.36 -9.00 16.04
CA ARG A 116 -5.95 -7.89 16.80
C ARG A 116 -5.20 -6.53 16.80
N ARG A 117 -4.43 -6.22 15.76
CA ARG A 117 -3.90 -4.85 15.57
C ARG A 117 -4.85 -3.93 14.82
N ASN A 118 -4.67 -2.63 15.09
CA ASN A 118 -5.40 -1.53 14.49
C ASN A 118 -5.09 -1.34 12.99
N TRP A 119 -5.97 -0.69 12.24
CA TRP A 119 -5.78 -0.39 10.82
C TRP A 119 -4.42 0.25 10.48
N PRO A 120 -3.88 1.22 11.25
CA PRO A 120 -2.55 1.76 10.98
C PRO A 120 -1.44 0.70 10.93
N SER A 121 -1.52 -0.32 11.79
CA SER A 121 -0.59 -1.44 11.76
C SER A 121 -0.76 -2.30 10.51
N TRP A 122 -2.00 -2.60 10.13
CA TRP A 122 -2.30 -3.34 8.90
C TRP A 122 -1.81 -2.60 7.66
N LYS A 123 -2.14 -1.31 7.55
CA LYS A 123 -1.71 -0.42 6.48
C LYS A 123 -0.19 -0.42 6.34
N SER A 124 0.55 -0.22 7.44
CA SER A 124 2.01 -0.25 7.42
C SER A 124 2.58 -1.57 6.90
N ARG A 125 1.98 -2.72 7.26
CA ARG A 125 2.41 -4.04 6.79
C ARG A 125 2.10 -4.29 5.32
N ILE A 126 0.93 -3.87 4.85
CA ILE A 126 0.56 -3.96 3.42
C ILE A 126 1.57 -3.16 2.59
N ILE A 127 1.84 -1.91 3.00
CA ILE A 127 2.84 -1.04 2.36
C ILE A 127 4.23 -1.69 2.40
N GLN A 128 4.66 -2.22 3.55
CA GLN A 128 5.98 -2.86 3.67
C GLN A 128 6.12 -4.07 2.74
N LYS A 129 5.07 -4.89 2.60
CA LYS A 129 5.11 -6.10 1.78
C LYS A 129 5.06 -5.79 0.28
N TYR A 130 4.16 -4.89 -0.13
CA TYR A 130 3.83 -4.68 -1.54
C TYR A 130 4.41 -3.41 -2.14
N SER A 131 4.71 -2.41 -1.32
CA SER A 131 5.34 -1.14 -1.72
C SER A 131 6.83 -1.09 -1.31
N ASN A 132 7.56 -2.19 -1.55
CA ASN A 132 9.00 -2.26 -1.28
C ASN A 132 9.83 -1.44 -2.29
N GLY A 133 11.11 -1.18 -1.98
CA GLY A 133 11.98 -0.37 -2.84
C GLY A 133 12.10 -0.88 -4.29
N THR A 134 12.00 -2.19 -4.50
CA THR A 134 11.97 -2.79 -5.85
C THR A 134 10.70 -2.42 -6.62
N TRP A 135 9.55 -2.37 -5.94
CA TRP A 135 8.29 -1.96 -6.54
C TRP A 135 8.28 -0.46 -6.87
N ILE A 136 8.78 0.39 -5.96
CA ILE A 136 8.96 1.83 -6.23
C ILE A 136 9.86 2.02 -7.45
N TRP A 137 11.01 1.33 -7.50
CA TRP A 137 11.92 1.39 -8.63
C TRP A 137 11.25 0.94 -9.94
N LYS A 138 10.51 -0.18 -9.94
CA LYS A 138 9.75 -0.65 -11.12
C LYS A 138 8.73 0.36 -11.60
N ASN A 139 8.02 1.03 -10.69
CA ASN A 139 7.06 2.08 -11.04
C ASN A 139 7.76 3.33 -11.58
N THR A 140 8.90 3.73 -11.01
CA THR A 140 9.73 4.82 -11.54
C THR A 140 10.19 4.51 -12.96
N MET A 141 10.75 3.33 -13.20
CA MET A 141 11.17 2.92 -14.54
C MET A 141 9.99 2.85 -15.52
N SER A 142 8.83 2.35 -15.06
CA SER A 142 7.62 2.30 -15.88
C SER A 142 7.08 3.69 -16.22
N PHE A 143 7.21 4.64 -15.30
CA PHE A 143 6.83 6.04 -15.52
C PHE A 143 7.77 6.71 -16.54
N GLU A 144 9.09 6.56 -16.36
CA GLU A 144 10.09 7.20 -17.21
C GLU A 144 10.12 6.66 -18.64
N ASN A 145 9.88 5.35 -18.82
CA ASN A 145 9.91 4.70 -20.13
C ASN A 145 8.61 4.89 -20.92
N ASP A 146 7.50 5.21 -20.28
CA ASP A 146 6.18 5.29 -20.92
C ASP A 146 5.81 6.71 -21.32
N LYS A 147 6.58 7.25 -22.27
CA LYS A 147 6.32 8.55 -22.90
C LYS A 147 4.97 8.56 -23.61
N TYR A 148 4.34 9.73 -23.63
CA TYR A 148 3.11 9.92 -24.38
C TYR A 148 3.37 9.79 -25.88
N SER A 149 2.44 9.18 -26.60
CA SER A 149 2.44 9.07 -28.05
C SER A 149 1.02 9.32 -28.57
N VAL A 150 0.90 9.86 -29.79
CA VAL A 150 -0.39 10.25 -30.38
C VAL A 150 -1.35 9.05 -30.54
N ASP A 151 -0.81 7.84 -30.64
CA ASP A 151 -1.59 6.60 -30.77
C ASP A 151 -2.27 6.14 -29.46
N LYS A 152 -1.97 6.79 -28.32
CA LYS A 152 -2.54 6.44 -27.02
C LYS A 152 -3.71 7.37 -26.71
N ASP A 153 -4.76 6.82 -26.09
CA ASP A 153 -5.81 7.65 -25.51
C ASP A 153 -5.21 8.57 -24.41
N PRO A 154 -5.37 9.90 -24.53
CA PRO A 154 -4.76 10.85 -23.59
C PRO A 154 -5.25 10.66 -22.16
N TYR A 155 -6.53 10.35 -21.98
CA TYR A 155 -7.15 10.22 -20.66
C TYR A 155 -6.63 8.98 -19.94
N GLU A 156 -6.66 7.82 -20.60
CA GLU A 156 -6.16 6.56 -20.07
C GLU A 156 -4.66 6.60 -19.78
N TRP A 157 -3.87 7.24 -20.65
CA TRP A 157 -2.45 7.42 -20.38
C TRP A 157 -2.22 8.33 -19.15
N CYS A 158 -2.90 9.47 -19.07
CA CYS A 158 -2.80 10.38 -17.93
C CYS A 158 -3.20 9.69 -16.62
N LEU A 159 -4.30 8.95 -16.61
CA LEU A 159 -4.80 8.24 -15.44
C LEU A 159 -3.78 7.21 -14.95
N ARG A 160 -3.19 6.44 -15.86
CA ARG A 160 -2.17 5.43 -15.55
C ARG A 160 -0.86 6.04 -15.04
N GLN A 161 -0.39 7.14 -15.62
CA GLN A 161 0.77 7.86 -15.08
C GLN A 161 0.48 8.50 -13.72
N CYS A 162 -0.74 9.02 -13.51
CA CYS A 162 -1.15 9.53 -12.20
C CYS A 162 -1.12 8.44 -11.12
N LYS A 163 -1.56 7.22 -11.45
CA LYS A 163 -1.46 6.07 -10.54
C LYS A 163 -0.01 5.77 -10.19
N ARG A 164 0.90 5.70 -11.18
CA ARG A 164 2.35 5.54 -10.95
C ARG A 164 2.94 6.59 -10.03
N LEU A 165 2.65 7.86 -10.29
CA LEU A 165 3.19 8.97 -9.51
C LEU A 165 2.72 8.93 -8.06
N LYS A 166 1.44 8.65 -7.81
CA LYS A 166 0.90 8.47 -6.45
C LYS A 166 1.50 7.27 -5.73
N SER A 167 1.88 6.23 -6.46
CA SER A 167 2.55 5.06 -5.92
C SER A 167 4.01 5.30 -5.56
N ILE A 168 4.71 6.14 -6.35
CA ILE A 168 6.11 6.53 -6.08
C ILE A 168 6.18 7.56 -4.95
N ASP A 169 5.31 8.55 -4.97
CA ASP A 169 5.21 9.63 -4.00
C ASP A 169 3.73 9.89 -3.64
N PRO A 170 3.23 9.28 -2.56
CA PRO A 170 1.84 9.46 -2.13
C PRO A 170 1.49 10.90 -1.75
N GLN A 171 2.47 11.73 -1.40
CA GLN A 171 2.27 13.12 -0.98
C GLN A 171 2.50 14.13 -2.11
N ILE A 172 2.68 13.65 -3.35
CA ILE A 172 2.90 14.52 -4.50
C ILE A 172 1.73 15.49 -4.68
N ASN A 173 2.05 16.79 -4.65
CA ASN A 173 1.05 17.82 -4.90
C ASN A 173 0.62 17.85 -6.38
N ILE A 174 -0.55 18.45 -6.65
CA ILE A 174 -1.13 18.48 -8.00
C ILE A 174 -0.22 19.17 -9.02
N ASN A 175 0.45 20.26 -8.63
CA ASN A 175 1.31 21.03 -9.54
C ASN A 175 2.56 20.22 -9.93
N MET A 176 3.20 19.57 -8.98
CA MET A 176 4.36 18.70 -9.19
C MET A 176 3.99 17.48 -10.03
N ARG A 177 2.82 16.88 -9.76
CA ARG A 177 2.29 15.78 -10.57
C ARG A 177 2.08 16.23 -12.01
N ASN A 178 1.41 17.36 -12.22
CA ASN A 178 1.15 17.90 -13.57
C ASN A 178 2.46 18.23 -14.28
N HIS A 179 3.42 18.85 -13.60
CA HIS A 179 4.74 19.13 -14.16
C HIS A 179 5.45 17.84 -14.59
N LYS A 180 5.49 16.81 -13.73
CA LYS A 180 6.08 15.51 -14.07
C LYS A 180 5.38 14.84 -15.26
N LEU A 181 4.05 14.97 -15.40
CA LEU A 181 3.34 14.44 -16.57
C LEU A 181 3.75 15.14 -17.86
N LEU A 182 3.85 16.48 -17.82
CA LEU A 182 4.28 17.26 -18.97
C LEU A 182 5.70 16.90 -19.42
N THR A 183 6.62 16.55 -18.50
CA THR A 183 7.96 16.08 -18.88
C THR A 183 7.99 14.71 -19.57
N GLN A 184 6.86 13.97 -19.58
CA GLN A 184 6.72 12.71 -20.31
C GLN A 184 6.12 12.89 -21.71
N ILE A 185 5.72 14.11 -22.08
CA ILE A 185 5.23 14.42 -23.43
C ILE A 185 6.43 14.83 -24.29
N PRO A 186 6.70 14.13 -25.42
CA PRO A 186 7.78 14.50 -26.31
C PRO A 186 7.44 15.78 -27.10
N GLY A 187 8.41 16.70 -27.21
CA GLY A 187 8.30 17.95 -27.98
C GLY A 187 8.15 19.20 -27.11
N GLU A 188 8.35 20.37 -27.71
CA GLU A 188 8.04 21.65 -27.07
C GLU A 188 6.52 21.84 -27.05
N LEU A 189 5.95 21.95 -25.84
CA LEU A 189 4.52 22.15 -25.62
C LEU A 189 3.98 23.42 -26.33
N GLU A 190 4.88 24.34 -26.71
CA GLU A 190 4.58 25.60 -27.38
C GLU A 190 4.00 25.44 -28.80
N HIS A 191 4.11 24.27 -29.42
CA HIS A 191 3.68 24.06 -30.81
C HIS A 191 2.40 23.21 -30.97
N ALA A 192 1.79 22.76 -29.88
CA ALA A 192 0.61 21.86 -29.93
C ALA A 192 -0.74 22.58 -29.88
N VAL A 193 -0.76 23.92 -29.76
CA VAL A 193 -1.98 24.73 -29.85
C VAL A 193 -2.00 25.40 -31.23
N LYS A 194 -2.71 24.79 -32.18
CA LYS A 194 -3.14 25.41 -33.43
C LYS A 194 -4.62 25.11 -33.66
#